data_AF-A0ABD5U8M1-F1
#
_entry.id   AF-A0ABD5U8M1-F1
#
_cell.length_a   1.000
_cell.length_b   1.000
_cell.length_c   1.000
_cell.angle_alpha   90.00
_cell.angle_beta   90.00
_cell.angle_gamma   90.00
#
_symmetry.space_group_name_H-M   'P 1'
#
loop_
_entity.id
_entity.type
_entity.pdbx_description
1 polymer ?
#
loop_
_entity_poly.entity_id
_entity_poly.type
_entity_poly.pdbx_seq_one_letter_code
_entity_poly.pdbx_strand_id
1 'polypeptide(L)' 'MVYRAILPDGDIECSEYDRGDKGVDLYGEGGTFVAFVPYANLIAILDEEHVPTDERSIM' A
#
# COMPACT_ATOMS: atom_id res chain seq x y z
N MET A 1 1.13 11.29 -2.46
CA MET A 1 1.48 9.90 -2.16
C MET A 1 0.26 9.03 -2.39
N VAL A 2 0.38 8.12 -3.34
CA VAL A 2 -0.64 7.11 -3.66
C VAL A 2 -0.02 5.76 -3.34
N TYR A 3 -0.74 4.97 -2.56
CA TYR A 3 -0.35 3.64 -2.14
C TYR A 3 -1.26 2.61 -2.75
N ARG A 4 -0.70 1.42 -2.99
CA ARG A 4 -1.43 0.29 -3.55
C ARG A 4 -1.23 -0.93 -2.69
N ALA A 5 -2.29 -1.36 -2.01
CA ALA A 5 -2.30 -2.61 -1.27
C ALA A 5 -2.54 -3.76 -2.26
N ILE A 6 -1.63 -4.71 -2.32
CA ILE A 6 -1.70 -5.88 -3.20
C ILE A 6 -2.25 -7.06 -2.39
N LEU A 7 -3.30 -7.68 -2.90
CA LEU A 7 -3.99 -8.84 -2.34
C LEU A 7 -4.01 -9.99 -3.36
N PRO A 8 -4.31 -11.23 -2.93
CA PRO A 8 -4.47 -12.36 -3.85
C PRO A 8 -5.52 -12.13 -4.94
N ASP A 9 -6.61 -11.44 -4.59
CA ASP A 9 -7.78 -11.23 -5.44
C ASP A 9 -7.75 -9.91 -6.23
N GLY A 10 -6.69 -9.09 -6.08
CA GLY A 10 -6.57 -7.80 -6.75
C GLY A 10 -5.74 -6.80 -5.96
N ASP A 11 -5.96 -5.52 -6.24
CA ASP A 11 -5.29 -4.42 -5.57
C ASP A 11 -6.28 -3.33 -5.12
N ILE A 12 -5.90 -2.59 -4.08
CA ILE A 12 -6.68 -1.47 -3.53
C ILE A 12 -5.80 -0.24 -3.50
N GLU A 13 -6.23 0.81 -4.20
CA GLU A 13 -5.63 2.13 -4.16
C GLU A 13 -6.06 2.88 -2.89
N CYS A 14 -5.10 3.54 -2.23
CA CYS A 14 -5.32 4.35 -1.04
C CYS A 14 -4.34 5.51 -0.95
N SER A 15 -4.68 6.55 -0.19
CA SER A 15 -3.84 7.73 0.02
C SER A 15 -3.02 7.63 1.31
N GLU A 16 -3.48 6.84 2.28
CA GLU A 16 -2.82 6.60 3.56
C GLU A 16 -3.16 5.19 4.06
N TYR A 17 -2.30 4.62 4.90
CA TYR A 17 -2.55 3.35 5.55
C TYR A 17 -2.06 3.35 7.00
N ASP A 18 -2.79 2.68 7.90
CA ASP A 18 -2.40 2.49 9.29
C ASP A 18 -2.17 1.00 9.60
N ARG A 19 -1.04 0.68 10.23
CA ARG A 19 -0.68 -0.70 10.58
C ARG A 19 -1.17 -1.04 11.98
N GLY A 20 -2.20 -1.85 12.05
CA GLY A 20 -2.66 -2.46 13.29
C GLY A 20 -2.02 -3.82 13.55
N ASP A 21 -2.45 -4.45 14.64
CA ASP A 21 -2.00 -5.78 15.06
C ASP A 21 -2.41 -6.91 14.10
N LYS A 22 -3.56 -6.77 13.43
CA LYS A 22 -4.17 -7.84 12.62
C LYS A 22 -4.11 -7.62 11.12
N GLY A 23 -3.68 -6.43 10.70
CA GLY A 23 -3.72 -6.01 9.32
C GLY A 23 -3.50 -4.52 9.20
N VAL A 24 -3.93 -3.98 8.07
CA VAL A 24 -3.73 -2.59 7.71
C VAL A 24 -5.08 -1.96 7.37
N ASP A 25 -5.36 -0.81 7.96
CA ASP A 25 -6.50 0.03 7.60
C ASP A 25 -6.08 0.96 6.46
N LEU A 26 -6.85 0.98 5.37
CA LEU A 26 -6.60 1.79 4.19
C LEU A 26 -7.52 3.00 4.18
N TYR A 27 -6.95 4.17 3.93
CA TYR A 27 -7.67 5.45 3.88
C TYR A 27 -7.44 6.13 2.53
N GLY A 28 -8.51 6.65 1.94
CA GLY A 28 -8.49 7.44 0.72
C GLY A 28 -8.33 8.93 1.01
N GLU A 29 -8.62 9.75 0.01
CA GLU A 29 -8.52 11.20 0.13
C GLU A 29 -9.41 11.73 1.28
N GLY A 30 -8.88 12.68 2.04
CA GLY A 30 -9.56 13.28 3.19
C GLY A 30 -9.69 12.36 4.42
N GLY A 31 -8.92 11.27 4.49
CA GLY A 31 -8.97 10.33 5.62
C GLY A 31 -10.21 9.42 5.59
N THR A 32 -10.83 9.27 4.42
CA THR A 32 -12.00 8.41 4.26
C THR A 32 -11.57 6.95 4.37
N PHE A 33 -12.14 6.20 5.31
CA PHE A 33 -11.87 4.76 5.41
C PHE A 33 -12.34 4.04 4.14
N VAL A 34 -11.44 3.30 3.50
CA VAL A 34 -11.70 2.55 2.27
C VAL A 34 -11.92 1.08 2.59
N ALA A 35 -10.96 0.45 3.28
CA ALA A 35 -10.99 -0.97 3.58
C ALA A 35 -10.03 -1.35 4.71
N PHE A 36 -10.30 -2.48 5.35
CA PHE A 36 -9.34 -3.16 6.22
C PHE A 36 -8.79 -4.39 5.51
N VAL A 37 -7.47 -4.55 5.47
CA VAL A 37 -6.78 -5.68 4.86
C VAL A 37 -6.03 -6.50 5.93
N PRO A 38 -6.44 -7.74 6.21
CA PRO A 38 -5.72 -8.58 7.17
C PRO A 38 -4.34 -8.98 6.62
N TYR A 39 -3.34 -9.12 7.49
CA TYR A 39 -1.99 -9.53 7.05
C TYR A 39 -1.95 -10.87 6.33
N ALA A 40 -2.90 -11.77 6.65
CA ALA A 40 -3.05 -13.05 5.95
C ALA A 40 -3.32 -12.88 4.44
N ASN A 41 -3.90 -11.75 4.05
CA ASN A 41 -4.27 -11.43 2.67
C ASN A 41 -3.45 -10.25 2.09
N LEU A 42 -2.54 -9.66 2.86
CA LEU A 42 -1.71 -8.55 2.40
C LEU A 42 -0.41 -9.10 1.82
N ILE A 43 -0.24 -8.99 0.50
CA ILE A 43 0.98 -9.42 -0.19
C ILE A 43 2.04 -8.32 -0.09
N ALA A 44 1.67 -7.07 -0.38
CA ALA A 44 2.57 -5.91 -0.33
C ALA A 44 1.78 -4.60 -0.27
N ILE A 45 2.44 -3.51 0.14
CA ILE A 45 1.99 -2.13 -0.10
C ILE A 45 3.04 -1.45 -0.96
N LEU A 46 2.63 -0.98 -2.13
CA LEU A 46 3.48 -0.26 -3.06
C LEU A 46 3.25 1.24 -2.92
N ASP A 47 4.32 2.02 -2.94
CA ASP A 47 4.27 3.47 -3.07
C ASP A 47 4.44 3.81 -4.56
N GLU A 48 3.38 4.33 -5.20
CA GLU A 48 3.43 4.66 -6.63
C GLU A 48 4.25 5.92 -6.93
N GLU A 49 4.67 6.67 -5.89
CA GLU A 49 5.52 7.87 -6.02
C GLU A 49 7.01 7.53 -5.94
N HIS A 50 7.38 6.34 -5.41
CA HIS A 50 8.75 5.85 -5.29
C HIS A 50 9.11 4.84 -6.38
N VAL A 51 9.27 5.33 -7.62
CA VAL A 51 10.30 4.77 -8.49
C VAL A 51 11.59 5.48 -8.10
N PRO A 52 12.48 4.91 -7.27
CA PRO A 52 13.80 5.48 -7.11
C PRO A 52 14.45 5.42 -8.50
N THR A 53 14.67 6.59 -9.11
CA THR A 53 15.65 6.73 -10.18
C THR A 53 17.06 6.62 -9.59
N ASP A 54 17.31 5.61 -8.76
CA ASP A 54 18.65 5.36 -8.24
C ASP A 54 19.32 4.33 -9.14
N GLU A 55 20.12 4.91 -10.01
CA GLU A 55 21.14 4.36 -10.87
C GLU A 55 21.91 3.22 -10.19
N ARG A 56 21.39 1.99 -10.23
CA ARG A 56 22.22 0.80 -10.03
C ARG A 56 23.17 0.68 -11.22
N SER A 57 24.23 1.47 -11.20
CA SER A 57 25.49 1.19 -11.88
C SER A 57 25.96 -0.18 -11.39
N ILE A 58 25.77 -1.20 -12.22
CA ILE A 58 26.44 -2.48 -12.07
C ILE A 58 27.87 -2.25 -12.57
N MET A 59 28.82 -2.22 -11.62
CA MET A 59 30.26 -2.20 -11.92
C MET A 59 30.70 -3.55 -12.50
#